data_AF-A0A922MWX4-F1
#
_entry.id   AF-A0A922MWX4-F1
#
_cell.length_a   1.000
_cell.length_b   1.000
_cell.length_c   1.000
_cell.angle_alpha   90.00
_cell.angle_beta   90.00
_cell.angle_gamma   90.00
#
_symmetry.space_group_name_H-M   'P 1'
#
loop_
_entity.id
_entity.type
_entity.pdbx_description
1 polymer ?
#
loop_
_entity_poly.entity_id
_entity_poly.type
_entity_poly.pdbx_seq_one_letter_code
_entity_poly.pdbx_strand_id
1 'polypeptide(L)'
;MQPTEKIRPPSLSTAIPGEARVEGSLFTLFLHCPLSALCLCCDIKKMGLMNWERAQSYIDAFLKEAGALVARSRTEYVLFLGDDFLRLLILRFIFCETFLRMHRLFRGRAQHTRCSPPLPNDIYDHPTLTHIFMELLAHLQVRSHFHEPAAAAQASRE
;
A
#
# COMPACT_ATOMS: atom_id res chain seq x y z
N MET A 1 -57.03 28.06 11.05
CA MET A 1 -56.32 29.33 10.74
C MET A 1 -55.17 29.50 11.71
N GLN A 2 -53.95 29.30 11.24
CA GLN A 2 -52.69 29.80 11.84
C GLN A 2 -51.75 30.13 10.66
N PRO A 3 -50.90 31.17 10.77
CA PRO A 3 -50.37 31.94 9.65
C PRO A 3 -49.02 31.44 9.10
N THR A 4 -48.73 31.94 7.90
CA THR A 4 -47.55 31.76 7.05
C THR A 4 -46.22 32.10 7.75
N GLU A 5 -45.33 31.12 7.86
CA GLU A 5 -43.94 31.35 8.25
C GLU A 5 -43.04 31.52 7.02
N LYS A 6 -42.23 32.57 7.11
CA LYS A 6 -41.36 33.20 6.12
C LYS A 6 -40.25 32.24 5.70
N ILE A 7 -40.14 31.92 4.41
CA ILE A 7 -39.03 31.15 3.83
C ILE A 7 -37.74 31.96 4.01
N ARG A 8 -36.91 31.60 5.00
CA ARG A 8 -35.50 32.00 5.08
C ARG A 8 -34.69 30.99 4.25
N PRO A 9 -33.75 31.42 3.38
CA PRO A 9 -32.94 30.46 2.64
C PRO A 9 -32.13 29.63 3.64
N PRO A 10 -32.07 28.29 3.49
CA PRO A 10 -31.20 27.48 4.32
C PRO A 10 -29.76 27.91 4.04
N SER A 11 -29.13 28.47 5.08
CA SER A 11 -27.68 28.62 5.14
C SER A 11 -27.04 27.27 4.82
N LEU A 12 -26.06 27.28 3.89
CA LEU A 12 -25.19 26.14 3.59
C LEU A 12 -24.62 25.61 4.93
N SER A 13 -25.24 24.58 5.48
CA SER A 13 -24.76 23.92 6.69
C SER A 13 -23.73 22.88 6.27
N THR A 14 -22.48 23.29 6.43
CA THR A 14 -21.31 22.43 6.49
C THR A 14 -21.54 21.34 7.55
N ALA A 15 -21.43 20.09 7.11
CA ALA A 15 -21.39 18.84 7.89
C ALA A 15 -22.66 18.42 8.65
N ILE A 16 -23.13 17.21 8.34
CA ILE A 16 -24.23 16.53 9.04
C ILE A 16 -23.72 15.97 10.37
N PRO A 17 -24.28 16.36 11.53
CA PRO A 17 -23.93 15.77 12.81
C PRO A 17 -24.51 14.36 12.91
N GLY A 18 -23.65 13.33 12.88
CA GLY A 18 -24.05 11.92 12.96
C GLY A 18 -23.33 10.99 11.97
N GLU A 19 -22.58 11.53 11.01
CA GLU A 19 -21.67 10.71 10.21
C GLU A 19 -20.50 10.28 11.10
N ALA A 20 -20.55 9.03 11.59
CA ALA A 20 -19.32 8.31 11.90
C ALA A 20 -18.40 8.51 10.70
N ARG A 21 -17.26 9.18 10.90
CA ARG A 21 -16.25 9.36 9.86
C ARG A 21 -16.03 7.96 9.27
N VAL A 22 -16.48 7.74 8.04
CA VAL A 22 -16.26 6.47 7.36
C VAL A 22 -14.77 6.45 7.06
N GLU A 23 -13.97 5.99 8.02
CA GLU A 23 -12.55 5.80 7.82
C GLU A 23 -12.41 4.75 6.72
N GLY A 24 -11.83 5.16 5.59
CA GLY A 24 -11.59 4.27 4.47
C GLY A 24 -10.70 3.10 4.90
N SER A 25 -10.77 1.99 4.18
CA SER A 25 -9.93 0.83 4.44
C SER A 25 -8.44 1.16 4.27
N LEU A 26 -7.59 0.60 5.14
CA LEU A 26 -6.13 0.64 5.01
C LEU A 26 -5.68 0.14 3.63
N PHE A 27 -6.36 -0.86 3.10
CA PHE A 27 -6.10 -1.38 1.75
C PHE A 27 -6.29 -0.28 0.69
N THR A 28 -7.40 0.46 0.75
CA THR A 28 -7.66 1.57 -0.17
C THR A 28 -6.61 2.67 -0.04
N LEU A 29 -6.11 2.92 1.18
CA LEU A 29 -5.01 3.87 1.39
C LEU A 29 -3.72 3.40 0.70
N PHE A 30 -3.37 2.12 0.77
CA PHE A 30 -2.24 1.57 0.00
C PHE A 30 -2.44 1.73 -1.51
N LEU A 31 -3.64 1.44 -2.01
CA LEU A 31 -3.95 1.60 -3.44
C LEU A 31 -3.92 3.06 -3.91
N HIS A 32 -4.16 4.02 -3.03
CA HIS A 32 -4.13 5.45 -3.34
C HIS A 32 -2.74 6.09 -3.13
N CYS A 33 -2.09 5.80 -2.00
CA CYS A 33 -0.82 6.37 -1.59
C CYS A 33 -0.05 5.40 -0.64
N PRO A 34 0.78 4.50 -1.20
CA PRO A 34 1.50 3.47 -0.44
C PRO A 34 2.37 4.04 0.69
N LEU A 35 3.06 5.16 0.43
CA LEU A 35 3.93 5.79 1.42
C LEU A 35 3.14 6.32 2.63
N SER A 36 1.99 6.97 2.40
CA SER A 36 1.09 7.40 3.48
C SER A 36 0.57 6.22 4.30
N ALA A 37 0.21 5.10 3.65
CA ALA A 37 -0.24 3.90 4.34
C ALA A 37 0.85 3.29 5.23
N LEU A 38 2.09 3.24 4.72
CA LEU A 38 3.25 2.79 5.49
C LEU A 38 3.50 3.71 6.68
N CYS A 39 3.52 5.03 6.48
CA CYS A 39 3.69 6.02 7.54
C CYS A 39 2.62 5.87 8.63
N LEU A 40 1.36 5.68 8.23
CA LEU A 40 0.24 5.44 9.15
C LEU A 40 0.48 4.18 9.99
N CYS A 41 0.87 3.06 9.37
CA CYS A 41 1.11 1.80 10.07
C CYS A 41 2.33 1.83 11.00
N CYS A 42 3.32 2.67 10.69
CA CYS A 42 4.56 2.79 11.46
C CYS A 42 4.58 3.98 12.43
N ASP A 43 3.45 4.64 12.68
CA ASP A 43 3.29 5.83 13.51
C ASP A 43 4.23 7.01 13.14
N ILE A 44 4.51 7.18 11.85
CA ILE A 44 5.30 8.31 11.34
C ILE A 44 4.38 9.52 11.16
N LYS A 45 4.39 10.43 12.15
CA LYS A 45 3.48 11.60 12.18
C LYS A 45 3.93 12.79 11.34
N LYS A 46 5.25 12.96 11.16
CA LYS A 46 5.83 14.11 10.45
C LYS A 46 7.06 13.65 9.67
N MET A 47 7.16 14.09 8.43
CA MET A 47 8.29 13.84 7.55
C MET A 47 8.59 15.10 6.75
N GLY A 48 9.86 15.53 6.71
CA GLY A 48 10.28 16.65 5.88
C GLY A 48 10.19 16.31 4.39
N LEU A 49 10.00 17.32 3.54
CA LEU A 49 9.80 17.14 2.10
C LEU A 49 10.91 16.32 1.42
N MET A 50 12.19 16.61 1.70
CA MET A 50 13.31 15.86 1.12
C MET A 50 13.29 14.38 1.53
N ASN A 51 12.95 14.08 2.79
CA ASN A 51 12.84 12.69 3.25
C ASN A 51 11.66 11.98 2.60
N TRP A 52 10.56 12.70 2.39
CA TRP A 52 9.37 12.21 1.69
C TRP A 52 9.67 11.89 0.22
N GLU A 53 10.28 12.82 -0.51
CA GLU A 53 10.68 12.62 -1.91
C GLU A 53 11.66 11.45 -2.04
N ARG A 54 12.62 11.34 -1.10
CA ARG A 54 13.53 10.20 -1.08
C ARG A 54 12.81 8.89 -0.79
N ALA A 55 11.89 8.84 0.17
CA ALA A 55 11.08 7.67 0.45
C ALA A 55 10.20 7.27 -0.75
N GLN A 56 9.60 8.26 -1.42
CA GLN A 56 8.80 8.07 -2.62
C GLN A 56 9.63 7.47 -3.76
N SER A 57 10.91 7.85 -3.91
CA SER A 57 11.78 7.25 -4.92
C SER A 57 11.98 5.73 -4.74
N TYR A 58 11.96 5.22 -3.50
CA TYR A 58 11.99 3.77 -3.26
C TYR A 58 10.66 3.10 -3.61
N ILE A 59 9.52 3.76 -3.37
CA ILE A 59 8.22 3.28 -3.84
C ILE A 59 8.24 3.17 -5.37
N ASP A 60 8.69 4.21 -6.07
CA ASP A 60 8.73 4.22 -7.53
C ASP A 60 9.67 3.14 -8.08
N ALA A 61 10.83 2.95 -7.45
CA ALA A 61 11.75 1.85 -7.78
C ALA A 61 11.11 0.48 -7.57
N PHE A 62 10.40 0.29 -6.46
CA PHE A 62 9.67 -0.95 -6.16
C PHE A 62 8.60 -1.23 -7.23
N LEU A 63 7.75 -0.23 -7.53
CA LEU A 63 6.66 -0.39 -8.50
C LEU A 63 7.21 -0.68 -9.91
N LYS A 64 8.32 -0.04 -10.29
CA LYS A 64 9.01 -0.33 -11.55
C LYS A 64 9.48 -1.78 -11.64
N GLU A 65 10.17 -2.28 -10.62
CA GLU A 65 10.64 -3.66 -10.60
C GLU A 65 9.50 -4.69 -10.52
N ALA A 66 8.47 -4.39 -9.74
CA ALA A 66 7.27 -5.22 -9.68
C ALA A 66 6.61 -5.30 -11.07
N GLY A 67 6.56 -4.19 -11.81
CA GLY A 67 6.02 -4.17 -13.18
C GLY A 67 6.84 -5.02 -14.14
N ALA A 68 8.17 -4.98 -14.04
CA ALA A 68 9.04 -5.84 -14.84
C ALA A 68 8.86 -7.33 -14.48
N LEU A 69 8.66 -7.67 -13.19
CA LEU A 69 8.36 -9.03 -12.76
C LEU A 69 7.02 -9.53 -13.28
N VAL A 70 5.96 -8.73 -13.16
CA VAL A 70 4.64 -9.09 -13.71
C VAL A 70 4.72 -9.27 -15.23
N ALA A 71 5.37 -8.35 -15.96
CA ALA A 71 5.51 -8.45 -17.41
C ALA A 71 6.26 -9.73 -17.88
N ARG A 72 7.21 -10.22 -17.07
CA ARG A 72 7.94 -11.47 -17.33
C ARG A 72 7.20 -12.72 -16.83
N SER A 73 6.23 -12.53 -15.93
CA SER A 73 5.41 -13.61 -15.41
C SER A 73 4.41 -14.07 -16.49
N ARG A 74 4.06 -15.35 -16.50
CA ARG A 74 3.03 -15.90 -17.41
C ARG A 74 1.62 -15.71 -16.85
N THR A 75 1.37 -14.59 -16.17
CA THR A 75 0.09 -14.31 -15.52
C THR A 75 -0.85 -13.54 -16.45
N GLU A 76 -2.16 -13.67 -16.26
CA GLU A 76 -3.16 -12.90 -17.01
C GLU A 76 -3.05 -11.39 -16.73
N TYR A 77 -2.37 -11.01 -15.65
CA TYR A 77 -2.13 -9.62 -15.28
C TYR A 77 -1.29 -8.83 -16.28
N VAL A 78 -0.50 -9.51 -17.10
CA VAL A 78 0.29 -8.86 -18.17
C VAL A 78 -0.60 -8.07 -19.12
N LEU A 79 -1.82 -8.55 -19.39
CA LEU A 79 -2.78 -7.90 -20.29
C LEU A 79 -3.24 -6.53 -19.77
N PHE A 80 -3.25 -6.33 -18.46
CA PHE A 80 -3.67 -5.07 -17.83
C PHE A 80 -2.53 -4.07 -17.67
N LEU A 81 -1.28 -4.46 -17.94
CA LEU A 81 -0.13 -3.56 -17.83
C LEU A 81 -0.09 -2.46 -18.92
N GLY A 82 -0.90 -2.61 -19.98
CA GLY A 82 -1.05 -1.59 -21.02
C GLY A 82 -1.92 -0.40 -20.62
N ASP A 83 -2.76 -0.55 -19.58
CA ASP A 83 -3.59 0.53 -19.05
C ASP A 83 -2.92 1.15 -17.83
N ASP A 84 -2.76 2.47 -17.81
CA ASP A 84 -2.01 3.17 -16.76
C ASP A 84 -2.65 3.04 -15.37
N PHE A 85 -3.98 3.10 -15.31
CA PHE A 85 -4.70 3.03 -14.05
C PHE A 85 -4.65 1.61 -13.48
N LEU A 86 -4.95 0.60 -14.29
CA LEU A 86 -4.91 -0.80 -13.87
C LEU A 86 -3.49 -1.24 -13.53
N ARG A 87 -2.50 -0.85 -14.35
CA ARG A 87 -1.08 -1.06 -14.03
C ARG A 87 -0.75 -0.48 -12.67
N LEU A 88 -1.06 0.78 -12.42
CA LEU A 88 -0.75 1.42 -11.14
C LEU A 88 -1.45 0.70 -9.96
N LEU A 89 -2.70 0.30 -10.15
CA LEU A 89 -3.49 -0.43 -9.14
C LEU A 89 -2.86 -1.79 -8.80
N ILE A 90 -2.46 -2.57 -9.81
CA ILE A 90 -1.81 -3.87 -9.64
C ILE A 90 -0.48 -3.73 -8.91
N LEU A 91 0.34 -2.74 -9.29
CA LEU A 91 1.65 -2.55 -8.67
C LEU A 91 1.54 -2.10 -7.21
N ARG A 92 0.58 -1.22 -6.90
CA ARG A 92 0.30 -0.81 -5.52
C ARG A 92 -0.31 -1.93 -4.69
N PHE A 93 -1.11 -2.81 -5.30
CA PHE A 93 -1.57 -4.04 -4.67
C PHE A 93 -0.39 -4.94 -4.29
N ILE A 94 0.58 -5.15 -5.19
CA ILE A 94 1.78 -5.95 -4.90
C ILE A 94 2.59 -5.34 -3.75
N PHE A 95 2.75 -4.01 -3.72
CA PHE A 95 3.39 -3.32 -2.61
C PHE A 95 2.64 -3.55 -1.29
N CYS A 96 1.32 -3.40 -1.30
CA CYS A 96 0.46 -3.62 -0.13
C CYS A 96 0.62 -5.04 0.42
N GLU A 97 0.54 -6.05 -0.44
CA GLU A 97 0.66 -7.45 -0.04
C GLU A 97 2.05 -7.76 0.52
N THR A 98 3.10 -7.23 -0.11
CA THR A 98 4.49 -7.36 0.38
C THR A 98 4.64 -6.74 1.77
N PHE A 99 4.11 -5.52 1.96
CA PHE A 99 4.10 -4.84 3.25
C PHE A 99 3.40 -5.69 4.33
N LEU A 100 2.21 -6.19 4.04
CA LEU A 100 1.40 -6.95 5.01
C LEU A 100 2.09 -8.25 5.41
N ARG A 101 2.67 -8.98 4.45
CA ARG A 101 3.42 -10.21 4.73
C ARG A 101 4.63 -9.99 5.62
N MET A 102 5.34 -8.88 5.45
CA MET A 102 6.57 -8.60 6.19
C MET A 102 6.30 -7.95 7.55
N HIS A 103 5.19 -7.22 7.72
CA HIS A 103 4.93 -6.42 8.91
C HIS A 103 4.45 -7.26 10.10
N ARG A 104 5.04 -7.03 11.29
CA ARG A 104 4.86 -7.92 12.47
C ARG A 104 3.45 -7.99 13.02
N LEU A 105 2.64 -6.95 12.80
CA LEU A 105 1.25 -6.88 13.25
C LEU A 105 0.24 -7.62 12.34
N PHE A 106 0.62 -7.98 11.12
CA PHE A 106 -0.31 -8.56 10.13
C PHE A 106 -0.03 -10.05 9.89
N ARG A 107 -0.19 -10.86 10.94
CA ARG A 107 0.19 -12.30 10.94
C ARG A 107 -0.89 -13.25 10.42
N GLY A 108 -2.15 -12.81 10.35
CA GLY A 108 -3.25 -13.66 9.91
C GLY A 108 -3.40 -13.65 8.40
N ARG A 109 -3.60 -14.82 7.77
CA ARG A 109 -3.97 -14.89 6.33
C ARG A 109 -5.26 -14.13 5.99
N ALA A 110 -6.10 -13.84 6.98
CA ALA A 110 -7.29 -13.00 6.83
C ALA A 110 -6.96 -11.50 6.65
N GLN A 111 -5.75 -11.09 7.04
CA GLN A 111 -5.25 -9.72 6.92
C GLN A 111 -4.49 -9.49 5.60
N HIS A 112 -4.18 -10.55 4.86
CA HIS A 112 -3.59 -10.46 3.53
C HIS A 112 -4.64 -10.04 2.51
N THR A 113 -4.18 -9.31 1.50
CA THR A 113 -5.03 -8.94 0.37
C THR A 113 -5.29 -10.15 -0.51
N ARG A 114 -6.39 -10.10 -1.27
CA ARG A 114 -6.77 -11.16 -2.19
C ARG A 114 -7.03 -10.56 -3.56
N CYS A 115 -6.57 -11.25 -4.59
CA CYS A 115 -6.85 -10.93 -5.99
C CYS A 115 -7.32 -12.18 -6.73
N SER A 116 -8.07 -11.97 -7.81
CA SER A 116 -8.53 -13.02 -8.72
C SER A 116 -8.26 -12.57 -10.16
N PRO A 117 -7.56 -13.37 -10.99
CA PRO A 117 -6.87 -14.62 -10.63
C PRO A 117 -5.75 -14.41 -9.59
N PRO A 118 -5.32 -15.40 -8.81
CA PRO A 118 -4.25 -15.19 -7.84
C PRO A 118 -2.91 -14.87 -8.53
N LEU A 119 -2.23 -13.82 -8.08
CA LEU A 119 -0.83 -13.55 -8.45
C LEU A 119 0.11 -14.61 -7.81
N PRO A 120 1.15 -15.06 -8.52
CA PRO A 120 2.16 -15.98 -7.98
C PRO A 120 2.82 -15.42 -6.71
N ASN A 121 2.97 -16.25 -5.68
CA ASN A 121 3.57 -15.83 -4.41
C ASN A 121 5.02 -15.36 -4.57
N ASP A 122 5.76 -15.95 -5.52
CA ASP A 122 7.15 -15.64 -5.81
C ASP A 122 7.38 -14.17 -6.24
N ILE A 123 6.33 -13.46 -6.66
CA ILE A 123 6.40 -12.03 -6.97
C ILE A 123 6.59 -11.22 -5.67
N TYR A 124 5.79 -11.51 -4.63
CA TYR A 124 5.86 -10.76 -3.36
C TYR A 124 7.16 -11.07 -2.60
N ASP A 125 7.60 -12.32 -2.68
CA ASP A 125 8.79 -12.81 -1.98
C ASP A 125 10.08 -12.60 -2.82
N HIS A 126 9.99 -11.88 -3.94
CA HIS A 126 11.11 -11.70 -4.85
C HIS A 126 12.25 -10.91 -4.14
N PRO A 127 13.52 -11.38 -4.21
CA PRO A 127 14.64 -10.78 -3.49
C PRO A 127 14.86 -9.30 -3.80
N THR A 128 14.70 -8.89 -5.08
CA THR A 128 14.83 -7.49 -5.49
C THR A 128 13.78 -6.59 -4.84
N LEU A 129 12.52 -7.02 -4.79
CA LEU A 129 11.44 -6.23 -4.18
C LEU A 129 11.66 -6.13 -2.67
N THR A 130 12.02 -7.26 -2.05
CA THR A 130 12.37 -7.34 -0.63
C THR A 130 13.52 -6.40 -0.30
N HIS A 131 14.58 -6.37 -1.11
CA HIS A 131 15.73 -5.49 -0.89
C HIS A 131 15.34 -4.01 -0.96
N ILE A 132 14.63 -3.59 -2.02
CA ILE A 132 14.16 -2.20 -2.17
C ILE A 132 13.27 -1.80 -0.99
N PHE A 133 12.37 -2.69 -0.57
CA PHE A 133 11.49 -2.47 0.57
C PHE A 133 12.30 -2.30 1.87
N MET A 134 13.28 -3.17 2.13
CA MET A 134 14.13 -3.05 3.32
C MET A 134 14.97 -1.77 3.33
N GLU A 135 15.46 -1.30 2.17
CA GLU A 135 16.16 -0.02 2.06
C GLU A 135 15.24 1.17 2.38
N LEU A 136 13.99 1.14 1.90
CA LEU A 136 12.96 2.11 2.31
C LEU A 136 12.75 2.10 3.83
N LEU A 137 12.62 0.92 4.44
CA LEU A 137 12.42 0.80 5.89
C LEU A 137 13.62 1.28 6.69
N ALA A 138 14.85 1.09 6.19
CA ALA A 138 16.06 1.66 6.80
C ALA A 138 16.08 3.18 6.72
N HIS A 139 15.79 3.72 5.53
CA HIS A 139 15.70 5.17 5.32
C HIS A 139 14.69 5.82 6.27
N LEU A 140 13.56 5.15 6.51
CA LEU A 140 12.51 5.60 7.43
C LEU A 140 12.74 5.20 8.89
N GLN A 141 13.78 4.44 9.20
CA GLN A 141 14.13 3.97 10.55
C GLN A 141 13.03 3.14 11.25
N VAL A 142 12.24 2.38 10.47
CA VAL A 142 11.11 1.57 10.97
C VAL A 142 11.30 0.06 10.75
N ARG A 143 12.52 -0.39 10.42
CA ARG A 143 12.82 -1.84 10.20
C ARG A 143 12.36 -2.73 11.35
N SER A 144 12.40 -2.26 12.60
CA SER A 144 11.99 -3.01 13.79
C SER A 144 10.52 -3.47 13.77
N HIS A 145 9.66 -2.81 12.99
CA HIS A 145 8.24 -3.17 12.82
C HIS A 145 8.04 -4.37 11.88
N PHE A 146 9.08 -4.81 11.18
CA PHE A 146 9.02 -5.85 10.16
C PHE A 146 9.86 -7.05 10.57
N HIS A 147 9.57 -8.19 9.95
CA HIS A 147 10.42 -9.37 10.05
C HIS A 147 11.63 -9.16 9.14
N GLU A 148 12.80 -9.61 9.62
CA GLU A 148 13.96 -9.71 8.74
C GLU A 148 13.60 -10.71 7.64
N PRO A 149 13.84 -10.41 6.34
CA PRO A 149 13.75 -11.43 5.32
C PRO A 149 14.58 -12.62 5.78
N ALA A 150 13.99 -13.82 5.76
CA ALA A 150 14.74 -15.02 6.09
C ALA A 150 15.99 -14.99 5.22
N ALA A 151 17.16 -14.78 5.84
CA ALA A 151 18.43 -14.83 5.16
C ALA A 151 18.37 -16.13 4.39
N ALA A 152 18.28 -16.05 3.05
CA ALA A 152 18.08 -17.20 2.18
C ALA A 152 18.99 -18.28 2.75
N ALA A 153 18.39 -19.34 3.30
CA ALA A 153 19.08 -20.34 4.11
C ALA A 153 20.40 -20.59 3.42
N GLN A 154 21.47 -20.11 4.06
CA GLN A 154 22.74 -19.90 3.40
C GLN A 154 23.13 -21.19 2.70
N ALA A 155 23.67 -21.06 1.50
CA ALA A 155 24.40 -22.11 0.80
C ALA A 155 25.02 -23.09 1.80
N SER A 156 24.83 -24.41 1.58
CA SER A 156 25.40 -25.58 2.30
C SER A 156 24.39 -26.48 3.02
N ARG A 157 23.63 -27.28 2.26
CA ARG A 157 23.21 -28.66 2.56
C ARG A 157 22.89 -29.29 1.20
N GLU A 158 23.69 -30.11 0.53
CA GLU A 158 24.92 -30.86 0.79
C GLU A 158 25.72 -30.91 -0.53
#